data_AF-A0A822J6Y9-F1
#
_entry.id   AF-A0A822J6Y9-F1
#
_cell.length_a   1.000
_cell.length_b   1.000
_cell.length_c   1.000
_cell.angle_alpha   90.00
_cell.angle_beta   90.00
_cell.angle_gamma   90.00
#
_symmetry.space_group_name_H-M   'P 1'
#
loop_
_entity.id
_entity.type
_entity.pdbx_description
1 polymer ?
#
loop_
_entity_poly.entity_id
_entity_poly.type
_entity_poly.pdbx_seq_one_letter_code
_entity_poly.pdbx_strand_id
1 'polypeptide(L)'
;MDRLLGGIIDDFTLYRIIEGVIIIFTLFAVFLAIQIILAWKSINKEETNSDEIIFNKKSFYRSSIFIFIAGFFMVFHEFLEGLEENAPDFTTYKFFEFMALSGLILFMLEWYKILKKLQKKQKA
;
A
#
# COMPACT_ATOMS: atom_id res chain seq x y z
N MET A 1 -8.83 8.60 26.75
CA MET A 1 -7.98 8.80 25.55
C MET A 1 -8.28 10.14 24.87
N ASP A 2 -9.17 10.96 25.43
CA ASP A 2 -9.70 12.18 24.79
C ASP A 2 -8.88 13.46 25.03
N ARG A 3 -7.91 13.45 25.96
CA ARG A 3 -7.24 14.69 26.37
C ARG A 3 -5.94 15.04 25.64
N LEU A 4 -5.33 14.10 24.93
CA LEU A 4 -4.05 14.35 24.23
C LEU A 4 -4.23 14.65 22.74
N LEU A 5 -5.22 14.05 22.08
CA LEU A 5 -5.47 14.26 20.65
C LEU A 5 -6.54 15.31 20.38
N GLY A 6 -7.62 15.35 21.17
CA GLY A 6 -8.74 16.29 20.97
C GLY A 6 -8.41 17.76 21.27
N GLY A 7 -7.19 18.07 21.71
CA GLY A 7 -6.71 19.45 21.86
C GLY A 7 -5.80 19.92 20.72
N ILE A 8 -5.39 19.03 19.81
CA ILE A 8 -4.44 19.32 18.71
C ILE A 8 -5.08 19.05 17.35
N ILE A 9 -6.01 18.08 17.26
CA ILE A 9 -6.61 17.61 16.01
C ILE A 9 -8.13 17.48 16.21
N ASP A 10 -8.90 18.02 15.27
CA ASP A 10 -10.37 17.93 15.30
C ASP A 10 -10.88 16.53 14.92
N ASP A 11 -12.13 16.23 15.28
CA ASP A 11 -12.76 14.92 15.05
C ASP A 11 -12.85 14.53 13.56
N PHE A 12 -13.00 15.50 12.66
CA PHE A 12 -13.06 15.28 11.22
C PHE A 12 -11.68 14.90 10.64
N THR A 13 -10.61 15.58 11.08
CA THR A 13 -9.25 15.17 10.72
C THR A 13 -8.93 13.78 11.29
N LEU A 14 -9.29 13.51 12.54
CA LEU A 14 -9.08 12.19 13.15
C LEU A 14 -9.78 11.08 12.35
N TYR A 15 -11.01 11.33 11.92
CA TYR A 15 -11.76 10.42 11.04
C TYR A 15 -11.00 10.14 9.73
N ARG A 16 -10.49 11.18 9.04
CA ARG A 16 -9.74 11.03 7.78
C ARG A 16 -8.44 10.25 7.95
N ILE A 17 -7.72 10.46 9.04
CA ILE A 17 -6.52 9.68 9.38
C ILE A 17 -6.88 8.19 9.54
N ILE A 18 -7.95 7.89 10.30
CA ILE A 18 -8.41 6.52 10.53
C ILE A 18 -8.84 5.87 9.20
N GLU A 19 -9.57 6.61 8.36
CA GLU A 19 -9.96 6.14 7.01
C GLU A 19 -8.74 5.80 6.15
N GLY A 20 -7.72 6.67 6.14
CA GLY A 20 -6.46 6.41 5.46
C GLY A 20 -5.77 5.14 5.96
N VAL A 21 -5.71 4.94 7.27
CA VAL A 21 -5.16 3.72 7.90
C VAL A 21 -5.94 2.47 7.46
N ILE A 22 -7.27 2.53 7.44
CA ILE A 22 -8.13 1.43 6.98
C ILE A 22 -7.86 1.08 5.51
N ILE A 23 -7.71 2.08 4.64
CA ILE A 23 -7.39 1.87 3.21
C ILE A 23 -6.06 1.13 3.05
N ILE A 24 -5.04 1.50 3.82
CA ILE A 24 -3.71 0.89 3.77
C ILE A 24 -3.77 -0.57 4.22
N PHE A 25 -4.44 -0.85 5.34
CA PHE A 25 -4.63 -2.22 5.82
C PHE A 25 -5.42 -3.05 4.82
N THR A 26 -6.43 -2.46 4.19
CA THR A 26 -7.23 -3.13 3.14
C THR A 26 -6.37 -3.48 1.94
N LEU A 27 -5.56 -2.53 1.43
CA LEU A 27 -4.63 -2.78 0.31
C LEU A 27 -3.62 -3.88 0.65
N PHE A 28 -3.07 -3.85 1.86
CA PHE A 28 -2.13 -4.86 2.32
C PHE A 28 -2.80 -6.24 2.48
N ALA A 29 -4.01 -6.30 3.02
CA ALA A 29 -4.78 -7.53 3.16
C ALA A 29 -5.13 -8.13 1.79
N VAL A 30 -5.61 -7.31 0.85
CA VAL A 30 -5.87 -7.74 -0.54
C VAL A 30 -4.58 -8.25 -1.19
N PHE A 31 -3.47 -7.52 -1.02
CA PHE A 31 -2.18 -7.96 -1.51
C PHE A 31 -1.82 -9.36 -0.99
N LEU A 32 -1.87 -9.57 0.33
CA LEU A 32 -1.59 -10.85 0.98
C LEU A 32 -2.55 -11.96 0.53
N ALA A 33 -3.85 -11.67 0.41
CA ALA A 33 -4.82 -12.65 -0.06
C ALA A 33 -4.45 -13.17 -1.46
N ILE A 34 -4.05 -12.29 -2.38
CA ILE A 34 -3.59 -12.71 -3.71
C ILE A 34 -2.28 -13.51 -3.60
N GLN A 35 -1.34 -13.14 -2.73
CA GLN A 35 -0.12 -13.94 -2.49
C GLN A 35 -0.47 -15.37 -2.08
N ILE A 36 -1.38 -15.52 -1.11
CA ILE A 36 -1.80 -16.81 -0.56
C ILE A 36 -2.48 -17.65 -1.64
N ILE A 37 -3.40 -17.07 -2.42
CA ILE A 37 -4.10 -17.77 -3.50
C ILE A 37 -3.11 -18.27 -4.56
N LEU A 38 -2.13 -17.44 -4.94
CA LEU A 38 -1.12 -17.82 -5.92
C LEU A 38 -0.18 -18.92 -5.38
N ALA A 39 0.22 -18.83 -4.11
CA ALA A 39 1.03 -19.86 -3.46
C ALA A 39 0.27 -21.19 -3.37
N TRP A 40 -1.00 -21.16 -2.97
CA TRP A 40 -1.87 -22.34 -2.91
C TRP A 40 -2.01 -23.01 -4.28
N LYS A 41 -2.24 -22.21 -5.33
CA LYS A 41 -2.32 -22.71 -6.71
C LYS A 41 -1.02 -23.35 -7.20
N SER A 42 0.13 -22.88 -6.71
CA SER A 42 1.43 -23.49 -7.02
C SER A 42 1.61 -24.86 -6.40
N ILE A 43 1.25 -25.00 -5.12
CA ILE A 43 1.47 -26.24 -4.34
C ILE A 43 0.66 -27.39 -4.96
N ASN A 44 -0.52 -27.10 -5.49
CA ASN A 44 -1.39 -28.11 -6.12
C ASN A 44 -0.98 -28.51 -7.55
N LYS A 45 0.08 -27.93 -8.12
CA LYS A 45 0.65 -28.36 -9.40
C LYS A 45 1.97 -29.08 -9.13
N GLU A 46 1.96 -30.40 -9.23
CA GLU A 46 3.08 -31.33 -8.94
C GLU A 46 4.38 -31.06 -9.73
N GLU A 47 4.39 -30.19 -10.74
CA GLU A 47 5.55 -29.94 -11.63
C GLU A 47 6.10 -28.51 -11.60
N THR A 48 5.77 -27.69 -10.62
CA THR A 48 6.27 -26.32 -10.60
C THR A 48 7.28 -26.11 -9.49
N ASN A 49 8.55 -25.85 -9.88
CA ASN A 49 9.60 -25.36 -9.00
C ASN A 49 9.00 -24.35 -8.03
N SER A 50 8.84 -24.73 -6.77
CA SER A 50 8.16 -23.93 -5.74
C SER A 50 8.80 -22.54 -5.61
N ASP A 51 10.10 -22.45 -5.90
CA ASP A 51 10.89 -21.22 -5.92
C ASP A 51 10.54 -20.25 -7.07
N GLU A 52 9.86 -20.70 -8.12
CA GLU A 52 9.45 -19.84 -9.25
C GLU A 52 8.07 -19.20 -9.09
N ILE A 53 7.16 -19.80 -8.31
CA ILE A 53 5.81 -19.27 -8.08
C ILE A 53 5.68 -18.66 -6.69
N ILE A 54 6.39 -19.19 -5.68
CA ILE A 54 6.56 -18.50 -4.40
C ILE A 54 7.50 -17.33 -4.65
N PHE A 55 6.90 -16.22 -5.08
CA PHE A 55 7.37 -14.86 -4.93
C PHE A 55 8.87 -14.74 -4.76
N ASN A 56 9.55 -14.41 -5.86
CA ASN A 56 10.86 -13.79 -5.82
C ASN A 56 10.86 -12.80 -4.66
N LYS A 57 11.52 -13.12 -3.53
CA LYS A 57 11.37 -12.42 -2.25
C LYS A 57 11.47 -10.90 -2.43
N LYS A 58 12.32 -10.51 -3.38
CA LYS A 58 12.50 -9.14 -3.88
C LYS A 58 11.19 -8.45 -4.29
N SER A 59 10.31 -9.11 -5.03
CA SER A 59 9.03 -8.56 -5.49
C SER A 59 8.04 -8.38 -4.33
N PHE A 60 7.97 -9.35 -3.41
CA PHE A 60 7.17 -9.20 -2.18
C PHE A 60 7.64 -7.98 -1.35
N TYR A 61 8.95 -7.86 -1.13
CA TYR A 61 9.50 -6.70 -0.41
C TYR A 61 9.24 -5.38 -1.15
N ARG A 62 9.39 -5.34 -2.48
CA ARG A 62 9.11 -4.13 -3.27
C ARG A 62 7.65 -3.72 -3.19
N SER A 63 6.71 -4.64 -3.38
CA SER A 63 5.28 -4.36 -3.25
C SER A 63 4.93 -3.87 -1.84
N SER A 64 5.51 -4.48 -0.80
CA SER A 64 5.30 -4.08 0.60
C SER A 64 5.84 -2.66 0.85
N ILE A 65 7.04 -2.34 0.35
CA ILE A 65 7.61 -0.98 0.43
C ILE A 65 6.73 0.03 -0.31
N PHE A 66 6.19 -0.30 -1.48
CA PHE A 66 5.34 0.61 -2.23
C PHE A 66 4.00 0.88 -1.53
N ILE A 67 3.38 -0.15 -0.93
CA ILE A 67 2.19 0.03 -0.07
C ILE A 67 2.53 0.88 1.14
N PHE A 68 3.68 0.63 1.79
CA PHE A 68 4.12 1.42 2.94
C PHE A 68 4.35 2.89 2.57
N ILE A 69 5.04 3.18 1.47
CA ILE A 69 5.24 4.55 0.96
C ILE A 69 3.89 5.22 0.72
N ALA A 70 3.00 4.56 -0.05
CA ALA A 70 1.68 5.09 -0.33
C ALA A 70 0.93 5.44 0.96
N GLY A 71 0.91 4.50 1.90
CA GLY A 71 0.19 4.67 3.14
C GLY A 71 0.78 5.70 4.09
N PHE A 72 2.09 5.67 4.26
CA PHE A 72 2.79 6.63 5.10
C PHE A 72 2.53 8.06 4.64
N PHE A 73 2.70 8.34 3.33
CA PHE A 73 2.48 9.68 2.81
C PHE A 73 1.02 10.10 2.83
N MET A 74 0.07 9.17 2.65
CA MET A 74 -1.36 9.46 2.76
C MET A 74 -1.75 9.82 4.19
N VAL A 75 -1.34 9.03 5.19
CA VAL A 75 -1.61 9.33 6.60
C VAL A 75 -0.92 10.61 7.05
N PHE A 76 0.33 10.83 6.63
CA PHE A 76 1.07 12.02 6.99
C PHE A 76 0.48 13.29 6.37
N HIS A 77 0.00 13.21 5.14
CA HIS A 77 -0.73 14.27 4.46
C HIS A 77 -1.99 14.67 5.25
N GLU A 78 -2.82 13.70 5.62
CA GLU A 78 -4.04 13.91 6.41
C GLU A 78 -3.74 14.48 7.81
N PHE A 79 -2.70 13.96 8.46
CA PHE A 79 -2.27 14.44 9.77
C PHE A 79 -1.85 15.91 9.75
N LEU A 80 -1.09 16.32 8.73
CA LEU A 80 -0.61 17.69 8.62
C LEU A 80 -1.71 18.69 8.24
N GLU A 81 -2.72 18.25 7.48
CA GLU A 81 -3.86 19.10 7.12
C GLU A 81 -4.66 19.53 8.36
N GLY A 82 -4.83 18.65 9.34
CA GLY A 82 -5.55 18.98 10.57
C GLY A 82 -4.75 19.71 11.65
N LEU A 83 -3.54 20.20 11.36
CA LEU A 83 -2.77 21.02 12.30
C LEU A 83 -3.12 22.52 12.25
N GLU A 84 -4.22 22.90 11.55
CA GLU A 84 -4.79 24.25 11.37
C GLU A 84 -3.76 25.40 11.31
N GLU A 85 -3.24 25.88 12.45
CA GLU A 85 -2.22 26.94 12.55
C GLU A 85 -0.83 26.55 12.00
N ASN A 86 -0.48 25.26 11.98
CA ASN A 86 0.80 24.75 11.47
C ASN A 86 0.62 23.96 10.16
N ALA A 87 -0.47 24.18 9.44
CA ALA A 87 -0.73 23.50 8.19
C ALA A 87 0.40 23.78 7.18
N PRO A 88 0.90 22.74 6.48
CA PRO A 88 1.92 22.90 5.46
C PRO A 88 1.42 23.79 4.33
N ASP A 89 2.35 24.49 3.68
CA ASP A 89 2.02 25.26 2.47
C ASP A 89 1.49 24.33 1.36
N PHE A 90 0.75 24.91 0.42
CA PHE A 90 0.11 24.16 -0.68
C PHE A 90 1.09 23.26 -1.46
N THR A 91 2.35 23.68 -1.62
CA THR A 91 3.37 22.90 -2.33
C THR A 91 3.74 21.65 -1.56
N THR A 92 3.98 21.79 -0.26
CA THR A 92 4.31 20.69 0.64
C THR A 92 3.16 19.68 0.71
N TYR A 93 1.92 20.17 0.79
CA TYR A 93 0.72 19.33 0.73
C TYR A 93 0.66 18.52 -0.58
N LYS A 94 0.79 19.18 -1.74
CA LYS A 94 0.79 18.53 -3.05
C LYS A 94 1.94 17.54 -3.23
N PHE A 95 3.08 17.81 -2.61
CA PHE A 95 4.21 16.89 -2.61
C PHE A 95 3.87 15.58 -1.90
N PHE A 96 3.23 15.62 -0.72
CA PHE A 96 2.83 14.39 -0.04
C PHE A 96 1.76 13.60 -0.79
N GLU A 97 0.78 14.30 -1.37
CA GLU A 97 -0.22 13.67 -2.26
C GLU A 97 0.47 12.97 -3.44
N PHE A 98 1.40 13.65 -4.09
CA PHE A 98 2.18 13.08 -5.20
C PHE A 98 3.00 11.85 -4.79
N MET A 99 3.63 11.88 -3.61
CA MET A 99 4.40 10.75 -3.08
C MET A 99 3.50 9.56 -2.76
N ALA A 100 2.32 9.79 -2.18
CA ALA A 100 1.33 8.76 -1.90
C ALA A 100 0.87 8.07 -3.20
N LEU A 101 0.47 8.86 -4.20
CA LEU A 101 0.04 8.36 -5.51
C LEU A 101 1.17 7.63 -6.24
N SER A 102 2.41 8.13 -6.16
CA SER A 102 3.58 7.48 -6.74
C SER A 102 3.81 6.09 -6.13
N GLY A 103 3.66 5.94 -4.81
CA GLY A 103 3.70 4.63 -4.14
C GLY A 103 2.66 3.65 -4.71
N LEU A 104 1.42 4.09 -4.89
CA LEU A 104 0.35 3.27 -5.48
C LEU A 104 0.66 2.89 -6.93
N ILE A 105 1.14 3.82 -7.74
CA ILE A 105 1.51 3.56 -9.14
C ILE A 105 2.63 2.52 -9.20
N LEU A 106 3.66 2.65 -8.36
CA LEU A 106 4.77 1.69 -8.30
C LEU A 106 4.29 0.30 -7.87
N PHE A 107 3.37 0.22 -6.90
CA PHE A 107 2.72 -1.02 -6.49
C PHE A 107 1.97 -1.68 -7.66
N MET A 108 1.13 -0.91 -8.36
CA MET A 108 0.37 -1.40 -9.53
C MET A 108 1.29 -1.86 -10.66
N LEU A 109 2.37 -1.12 -10.95
CA LEU A 109 3.34 -1.47 -11.98
C LEU A 109 4.10 -2.76 -11.67
N GLU A 110 4.47 -2.98 -10.40
CA GLU A 110 5.08 -4.24 -9.97
C GLU A 110 4.10 -5.39 -10.16
N TRP A 111 2.85 -5.22 -9.75
CA TRP A 111 1.79 -6.21 -9.94
C TRP A 111 1.50 -6.53 -11.39
N TYR A 112 1.40 -5.51 -12.24
CA TYR A 112 1.23 -5.69 -13.67
C TYR A 112 2.35 -6.56 -14.27
N LYS A 113 3.61 -6.33 -13.86
CA LYS A 113 4.76 -7.15 -14.31
C LYS A 113 4.65 -8.60 -13.85
N ILE A 114 4.24 -8.84 -12.61
CA ILE A 114 4.04 -10.20 -12.07
C ILE A 114 2.93 -10.92 -12.85
N LEU A 115 1.76 -10.28 -13.00
CA LEU A 115 0.61 -10.87 -13.72
C LEU A 115 0.95 -11.17 -15.18
N LYS A 116 1.65 -10.26 -15.86
CA LYS A 116 2.08 -10.47 -17.25
C LYS A 116 3.05 -11.64 -17.39
N LYS A 117 3.95 -11.85 -16.41
CA LYS A 117 4.84 -13.03 -16.38
C LYS A 117 4.05 -14.31 -16.16
N LEU A 118 3.11 -14.32 -15.23
CA LEU A 118 2.24 -15.47 -14.94
C LEU A 118 1.38 -15.85 -16.16
N GLN A 119 0.83 -14.86 -16.87
CA GLN A 119 0.04 -15.09 -18.08
C GLN A 119 0.88 -15.73 -19.19
N LYS A 120 2.14 -15.28 -19.37
CA LYS A 120 3.05 -15.89 -20.36
C LYS A 120 3.38 -17.34 -20.02
N LYS A 121 3.62 -17.66 -18.74
CA LYS A 121 3.86 -19.04 -18.28
C LYS A 121 2.67 -19.98 -18.47
N GLN A 122 1.43 -19.47 -18.54
CA GLN A 122 0.26 -20.31 -18.79
C GLN A 122 0.00 -20.60 -20.28
N LYS A 123 0.60 -19.84 -21.20
CA LYS A 123 0.42 -20.01 -22.65
C LYS A 123 1.54 -20.81 -23.33
N ALA A 124 2.66 -20.99 -22.64
CA ALA A 124 3.78 -21.83 -23.06
C ALA A 124 3.58 -23.25 -22.50
#